data_AF-A0A2V8H6D0-F1
#
_entry.id   AF-A0A2V8H6D0-F1
#
_cell.length_a   1.000
_cell.length_b   1.000
_cell.length_c   1.000
_cell.angle_alpha   90.00
_cell.angle_beta   90.00
_cell.angle_gamma   90.00
#
_symmetry.space_group_name_H-M   'P 1'
#
loop_
_entity.id
_entity.type
_entity.pdbx_description
1 polymer ?
#
loop_
_entity_poly.entity_id
_entity_poly.type
_entity_poly.pdbx_seq_one_letter_code
_entity_poly.pdbx_strand_id
1 'polypeptide(L)'
;MNERFSVWEGEGGSVNETSGEAMTGTVNQIEWAKQVRTQVNAEFDRVIRALEAAATKQSGQNRMDTQTIIAIVEEKRTEVMEHQEAGYFIHDWQELRDQVRQLIMKDDRYKAIKTSKVQL
;
A
#
# COMPACT_ATOMS: atom_id res chain seq x y z
N MET A 1 12.74 -45.88 -28.98
CA MET A 1 14.05 -45.75 -28.31
C MET A 1 13.90 -44.75 -27.17
N ASN A 2 14.03 -45.27 -25.95
CA ASN A 2 14.32 -44.64 -24.66
C ASN A 2 13.50 -43.44 -24.15
N GLU A 3 12.49 -43.82 -23.37
CA GLU A 3 12.15 -43.36 -22.02
C GLU A 3 13.24 -42.60 -21.23
N ARG A 4 12.84 -41.50 -20.58
CA ARG A 4 13.18 -41.14 -19.18
C ARG A 4 12.34 -39.95 -18.71
N PHE A 5 11.04 -40.16 -18.52
CA PHE A 5 10.23 -39.27 -17.68
C PHE A 5 10.29 -39.84 -16.26
N SER A 6 11.17 -39.27 -15.44
CA SER A 6 11.19 -39.54 -14.01
C SER A 6 9.93 -38.97 -13.37
N VAL A 7 9.01 -39.88 -13.05
CA VAL A 7 7.98 -39.76 -12.01
C VAL A 7 8.58 -39.14 -10.76
N TRP A 8 7.97 -38.04 -10.30
CA TRP A 8 7.93 -37.69 -8.88
C TRP A 8 6.48 -37.35 -8.54
N GLU A 9 5.80 -38.32 -7.94
CA GLU A 9 4.58 -38.12 -7.17
C GLU A 9 4.96 -37.50 -5.83
N GLY A 10 4.43 -36.32 -5.57
CA GLY A 10 4.43 -35.68 -4.26
C GLY A 10 3.10 -34.98 -4.12
N GLU A 11 2.23 -35.55 -3.30
CA GLU A 11 0.87 -35.09 -3.03
C GLU A 11 0.80 -33.60 -2.68
N GLY A 12 -0.26 -32.91 -3.17
CA GLY A 12 -0.57 -31.54 -2.75
C GLY A 12 -0.88 -30.54 -3.85
N GLY A 13 -1.28 -30.97 -5.05
CA GLY A 13 -1.69 -30.08 -6.13
C GLY A 13 -3.11 -29.53 -5.97
N SER A 14 -3.42 -28.87 -4.85
CA SER A 14 -4.59 -27.99 -4.77
C SER A 14 -4.12 -26.56 -4.62
N VAL A 15 -3.81 -25.92 -5.73
CA VAL A 15 -3.93 -24.47 -5.73
C VAL A 15 -4.54 -24.02 -7.04
N ASN A 16 -5.86 -23.86 -6.96
CA ASN A 16 -6.62 -22.98 -7.81
C ASN A 16 -6.21 -21.54 -7.41
N GLU A 17 -5.00 -21.11 -7.78
CA GLU A 17 -4.59 -19.72 -7.62
C GLU A 17 -5.19 -18.92 -8.77
N THR A 18 -6.41 -18.45 -8.51
CA THR A 18 -6.93 -17.24 -9.11
C THR A 18 -5.80 -16.23 -9.26
N SER A 19 -5.58 -15.79 -10.49
CA SER A 19 -4.60 -14.81 -10.95
C SER A 19 -4.72 -13.46 -10.23
N GLY A 20 -4.38 -13.41 -8.95
CA GLY A 20 -4.01 -12.21 -8.21
C GLY A 20 -2.50 -12.19 -8.15
N GLU A 21 -1.89 -11.30 -8.94
CA GLU A 21 -0.46 -10.98 -9.01
C GLU A 21 0.39 -11.66 -7.93
N ALA A 22 1.05 -12.75 -8.31
CA ALA A 22 1.82 -13.58 -7.39
C ALA A 22 2.98 -12.75 -6.82
N MET A 23 2.88 -12.44 -5.53
CA MET A 23 3.95 -11.76 -4.80
C MET A 23 5.25 -12.59 -4.89
N THR A 24 6.37 -11.95 -5.20
CA THR A 24 7.65 -12.61 -5.44
C THR A 24 8.50 -12.63 -4.16
N GLY A 25 9.05 -13.81 -3.83
CA GLY A 25 9.86 -14.03 -2.63
C GLY A 25 9.91 -15.50 -2.23
N THR A 26 10.59 -15.81 -1.12
CA THR A 26 10.46 -17.13 -0.48
C THR A 26 9.06 -17.30 0.11
N VAL A 27 8.59 -18.54 0.28
CA VAL A 27 7.25 -18.83 0.85
C VAL A 27 7.04 -18.06 2.17
N ASN A 28 8.00 -18.14 3.10
CA ASN A 28 7.93 -17.44 4.38
C ASN A 28 7.88 -15.91 4.23
N GLN A 29 8.62 -15.33 3.27
CA GLN A 29 8.57 -13.89 3.00
C GLN A 29 7.23 -13.50 2.40
N ILE A 30 6.66 -14.30 1.51
CA ILE A 30 5.36 -14.02 0.90
C ILE A 30 4.26 -14.04 1.96
N GLU A 31 4.24 -15.05 2.84
CA GLU A 31 3.24 -15.11 3.91
C GLU A 31 3.32 -13.90 4.83
N TRP A 32 4.53 -13.50 5.22
CA TRP A 32 4.73 -12.32 6.05
C TRP A 32 4.39 -11.02 5.33
N ALA A 33 4.86 -10.84 4.09
CA ALA A 33 4.60 -9.65 3.30
C ALA A 33 3.11 -9.46 2.99
N LYS A 34 2.32 -10.54 2.83
CA LYS A 34 0.86 -10.47 2.77
C LYS A 34 0.26 -9.84 4.02
N GLN A 35 0.72 -10.25 5.21
CA GLN A 35 0.26 -9.66 6.47
C GLN A 35 0.64 -8.18 6.57
N VAL A 36 1.88 -7.82 6.19
CA VAL A 36 2.31 -6.42 6.18
C VAL A 36 1.48 -5.60 5.19
N ARG A 37 1.30 -6.07 3.95
CA ARG A 37 0.46 -5.41 2.93
C ARG A 37 -0.96 -5.13 3.43
N THR A 38 -1.58 -6.09 4.12
CA THR A 38 -2.90 -5.88 4.74
C THR A 38 -2.88 -4.77 5.80
N GLN A 39 -1.86 -4.75 6.67
CA GLN A 39 -1.76 -3.73 7.70
C GLN A 39 -1.46 -2.34 7.12
N VAL A 40 -0.62 -2.24 6.08
CA VAL A 40 -0.37 -1.00 5.33
C VAL A 40 -1.68 -0.48 4.74
N ASN A 41 -2.45 -1.35 4.10
CA ASN A 41 -3.73 -0.98 3.50
C ASN A 41 -4.72 -0.44 4.53
N ALA A 42 -4.76 -1.03 5.73
CA ALA A 42 -5.57 -0.55 6.84
C ALA A 42 -5.10 0.81 7.38
N GLU A 43 -3.79 1.10 7.38
CA GLU A 43 -3.28 2.42 7.77
C GLU A 43 -3.66 3.50 6.75
N PHE A 44 -3.63 3.20 5.45
CA PHE A 44 -4.16 4.11 4.43
C PHE A 44 -5.65 4.42 4.69
N ASP A 45 -6.47 3.40 4.94
CA ASP A 45 -7.89 3.59 5.28
C ASP A 45 -8.08 4.45 6.54
N ARG A 46 -7.25 4.24 7.56
CA ARG A 46 -7.28 5.05 8.80
C ARG A 46 -6.96 6.52 8.52
N VAL A 47 -5.93 6.81 7.72
CA VAL A 47 -5.53 8.17 7.37
C VAL A 47 -6.61 8.86 6.53
N ILE A 48 -7.16 8.18 5.53
CA ILE A 48 -8.25 8.71 4.69
C ILE A 48 -9.45 9.08 5.57
N ARG A 49 -9.91 8.17 6.44
CA ARG A 49 -11.04 8.43 7.35
C ARG A 49 -10.78 9.61 8.28
N ALA A 50 -9.56 9.77 8.77
CA ALA A 50 -9.19 10.90 9.62
C ALA A 50 -9.26 12.23 8.85
N LEU A 51 -8.81 12.26 7.59
CA LEU A 51 -8.89 13.42 6.71
C LEU A 51 -10.34 13.74 6.32
N GLU A 52 -11.15 12.74 6.01
CA GLU A 52 -12.59 12.91 5.73
C GLU A 52 -13.30 13.53 6.93
N ALA A 53 -13.05 13.00 8.14
CA ALA A 53 -13.61 13.53 9.38
C ALA A 53 -13.14 14.97 9.69
N ALA A 54 -11.95 15.37 9.21
CA ALA A 54 -11.50 16.75 9.29
C ALA A 54 -12.19 17.63 8.23
N ALA A 55 -12.33 17.14 7.00
CA ALA A 55 -12.96 17.86 5.90
C ALA A 55 -14.43 18.20 6.17
N THR A 56 -15.18 17.34 6.88
CA THR A 56 -16.57 17.60 7.25
C THR A 56 -16.73 18.78 8.22
N LYS A 57 -15.69 19.08 9.01
CA LYS A 57 -15.65 20.20 9.96
C LYS A 57 -15.10 21.48 9.34
N GLN A 58 -14.58 21.39 8.12
CA GLN A 58 -13.95 22.50 7.39
C GLN A 58 -14.90 23.06 6.33
N SER A 59 -14.66 24.31 5.95
CA SER A 59 -15.38 25.00 4.89
C SER A 59 -14.41 25.68 3.92
N GLY A 60 -14.91 26.03 2.73
CA GLY A 60 -14.15 26.75 1.71
C GLY A 60 -12.85 26.06 1.31
N GLN A 61 -11.78 26.85 1.15
CA GLN A 61 -10.48 26.38 0.69
C GLN A 61 -9.90 25.27 1.59
N ASN A 62 -10.12 25.34 2.91
CA ASN A 62 -9.60 24.33 3.82
C ASN A 62 -10.19 22.93 3.55
N ARG A 63 -11.48 22.86 3.19
CA ARG A 63 -12.14 21.61 2.82
C ARG A 63 -11.60 21.10 1.48
N MET A 64 -11.43 21.98 0.49
CA MET A 64 -10.88 21.64 -0.81
C MET A 64 -9.45 21.09 -0.69
N ASP A 65 -8.60 21.77 0.08
CA ASP A 65 -7.22 21.34 0.34
C ASP A 65 -7.17 19.94 0.97
N THR A 66 -8.04 19.67 1.96
CA THR A 66 -8.12 18.36 2.59
C THR A 66 -8.59 17.29 1.61
N GLN A 67 -9.53 17.60 0.70
CA GLN A 67 -9.94 16.69 -0.37
C GLN A 67 -8.81 16.41 -1.37
N THR A 68 -8.01 17.42 -1.71
CA THR A 68 -6.81 17.20 -2.54
C THR A 68 -5.79 16.33 -1.83
N ILE A 69 -5.59 16.50 -0.51
CA ILE A 69 -4.71 15.62 0.28
C ILE A 69 -5.24 14.18 0.27
N ILE A 70 -6.55 13.95 0.41
CA ILE A 70 -7.16 12.62 0.30
C ILE A 70 -6.82 11.97 -1.05
N ALA A 71 -6.99 12.70 -2.15
CA ALA A 71 -6.65 12.19 -3.48
C ALA A 71 -5.17 11.79 -3.61
N ILE A 72 -4.25 12.57 -3.01
CA ILE A 72 -2.82 12.22 -2.95
C ILE A 72 -2.64 10.91 -2.17
N VAL A 73 -3.33 10.75 -1.04
CA VAL A 73 -3.24 9.53 -0.21
C VAL A 73 -3.72 8.30 -1.00
N GLU A 74 -4.82 8.41 -1.73
CA GLU A 74 -5.38 7.33 -2.55
C GLU A 74 -4.46 6.96 -3.71
N GLU A 75 -3.87 7.95 -4.40
CA GLU A 75 -2.88 7.70 -5.45
C GLU A 75 -1.66 6.95 -4.89
N LYS A 76 -1.13 7.40 -3.75
CA LYS A 76 -0.02 6.73 -3.07
C LYS A 76 -0.37 5.34 -2.57
N ARG A 77 -1.62 5.10 -2.14
CA ARG A 77 -2.10 3.75 -1.81
C ARG A 77 -2.00 2.84 -3.03
N THR A 78 -2.46 3.28 -4.19
CA THR A 78 -2.39 2.49 -5.42
C THR A 78 -0.95 2.16 -5.78
N GLU A 79 -0.05 3.16 -5.81
CA GLU A 79 1.38 2.95 -6.08
C GLU A 79 2.01 1.90 -5.14
N VAL A 80 1.73 1.99 -3.84
CA VAL A 80 2.27 1.04 -2.84
C VAL A 80 1.67 -0.36 -3.01
N MET A 81 0.37 -0.45 -3.29
CA MET A 81 -0.34 -1.73 -3.41
C MET A 81 -0.05 -2.47 -4.72
N GLU A 82 0.44 -1.79 -5.75
CA GLU A 82 0.87 -2.41 -7.02
C GLU A 82 2.21 -3.15 -6.90
N HIS A 83 2.98 -2.93 -5.82
CA HIS A 83 4.23 -3.66 -5.63
C HIS A 83 3.96 -5.15 -5.38
N GLN A 84 4.72 -6.00 -6.09
CA GLN A 84 4.61 -7.45 -5.98
C GLN A 84 5.80 -8.07 -5.23
N GLU A 85 6.81 -7.30 -4.87
CA GLU A 85 7.98 -7.83 -4.17
C GLU A 85 7.70 -7.98 -2.68
N ALA A 86 7.85 -9.19 -2.13
CA ALA A 86 7.69 -9.41 -0.69
C ALA A 86 8.71 -8.56 0.11
N GLY A 87 9.92 -8.40 -0.44
CA GLY A 87 10.99 -7.59 0.15
C GLY A 87 10.60 -6.14 0.35
N TYR A 88 9.83 -5.54 -0.57
CA TYR A 88 9.35 -4.16 -0.46
C TYR A 88 8.47 -3.95 0.78
N PHE A 89 7.47 -4.81 0.98
CA PHE A 89 6.60 -4.67 2.16
C PHE A 89 7.36 -4.95 3.46
N ILE A 90 8.25 -5.94 3.46
CA ILE A 90 9.04 -6.30 4.64
C ILE A 90 10.04 -5.20 5.00
N HIS A 91 10.76 -4.63 4.04
CA HIS A 91 11.81 -3.66 4.32
C HIS A 91 11.26 -2.25 4.53
N ASP A 92 10.39 -1.82 3.63
CA ASP A 92 9.92 -0.43 3.59
C ASP A 92 8.66 -0.21 4.43
N TRP A 93 7.91 -1.27 4.76
CA TRP A 93 6.57 -1.14 5.36
C TRP A 93 6.31 -1.94 6.65
N GLN A 94 7.30 -2.69 7.15
CA GLN A 94 7.15 -3.45 8.39
C GLN A 94 6.84 -2.56 9.60
N GLU A 95 7.38 -1.34 9.65
CA GLU A 95 7.21 -0.39 10.76
C GLU A 95 6.20 0.72 10.41
N LEU A 96 4.91 0.38 10.45
CA LEU A 96 3.81 1.21 9.94
C LEU A 96 3.67 2.61 10.55
N ARG A 97 4.29 2.88 11.70
CA ARG A 97 4.09 4.16 12.41
C ARG A 97 4.67 5.30 11.58
N ASP A 98 3.78 6.22 11.21
CA ASP A 98 4.05 7.43 10.43
C ASP A 98 4.50 7.23 8.98
N GLN A 99 4.60 6.00 8.46
CA GLN A 99 5.09 5.79 7.08
C GLN A 99 4.19 6.39 6.01
N VAL A 100 2.86 6.19 6.10
CA VAL A 100 1.90 6.81 5.17
C VAL A 100 2.02 8.33 5.23
N ARG A 101 2.18 8.90 6.43
CA ARG A 101 2.35 10.34 6.62
C ARG A 101 3.65 10.84 6.01
N GLN A 102 4.77 10.14 6.24
CA GLN A 102 6.07 10.49 5.65
C GLN A 102 6.06 10.39 4.12
N LEU A 103 5.37 9.38 3.58
CA LEU A 103 5.19 9.20 2.13
C LEU A 103 4.48 10.42 1.53
N ILE A 104 3.35 10.84 2.11
CA ILE A 104 2.59 12.01 1.65
C ILE A 104 3.40 13.30 1.84
N MET A 105 4.16 13.44 2.93
CA MET A 105 5.00 14.61 3.18
C MET A 105 6.09 14.82 2.11
N LYS A 106 6.50 13.76 1.41
CA LYS A 106 7.45 13.84 0.31
C LYS A 106 6.80 14.30 -1.01
N ASP A 107 5.47 14.18 -1.15
CA ASP A 107 4.73 14.61 -2.35
C ASP A 107 4.74 16.14 -2.50
N ASP A 108 5.12 16.62 -3.68
CA ASP A 108 5.27 18.06 -3.94
C ASP A 108 3.94 18.80 -3.93
N ARG A 109 2.82 18.14 -4.28
CA ARG A 109 1.48 18.74 -4.19
C ARG A 109 1.08 18.93 -2.73
N TYR A 110 1.41 17.97 -1.87
CA TYR A 110 1.19 18.11 -0.43
C TYR A 110 2.02 19.28 0.14
N LYS A 111 3.29 19.40 -0.25
CA LYS A 111 4.15 20.53 0.16
C LYS A 111 3.57 21.86 -0.32
N ALA A 112 3.09 21.94 -1.57
CA ALA A 112 2.48 23.15 -2.13
C ALA A 112 1.25 23.58 -1.32
N ILE A 113 0.33 22.67 -1.02
CA ILE A 113 -0.85 22.95 -0.18
C ILE A 113 -0.43 23.46 1.21
N LYS A 114 0.57 22.80 1.83
CA LYS A 114 1.04 23.19 3.16
C LYS A 114 1.69 24.57 3.16
N THR A 115 2.50 24.90 2.15
CA THR A 115 3.13 26.22 2.00
C THR A 115 2.07 27.31 1.81
N SER A 116 1.05 27.05 0.97
CA SER A 116 -0.07 27.98 0.76
C SER A 116 -0.84 28.27 2.06
N LYS A 117 -0.96 27.30 2.97
CA LYS A 117 -1.60 27.49 4.29
C LYS A 117 -0.74 28.26 5.30
N VAL A 118 0.58 28.28 5.14
CA VAL A 118 1.51 28.99 6.04
C VAL A 118 1.64 30.47 5.66
N GLN A 119 1.31 30.83 4.42
CA GLN A 119 1.42 32.20 3.90
C GLN A 119 0.12 33.03 4.00
N LEU A 120 -0.98 32.44 4.49
CA LEU A 120 -2.26 33.11 4.79
C LEU A 120 -2.39 33.40 6.29
#